data_AF-A0A4Y6RCZ2-F1
#
_entry.id   AF-A0A4Y6RCZ2-F1
#
_cell.length_a   1.000
_cell.length_b   1.000
_cell.length_c   1.000
_cell.angle_alpha   90.00
_cell.angle_beta   90.00
_cell.angle_gamma   90.00
#
_symmetry.space_group_name_H-M   'P 1'
#
loop_
_entity.id
_entity.type
_entity.pdbx_description
1 polymer ?
#
loop_
_entity_poly.entity_id
_entity_poly.type
_entity_poly.pdbx_seq_one_letter_code
_entity_poly.pdbx_strand_id
1 'polypeptide(L)'
;MLNSSQLVESRVAPRQGRQLQGRSRKSQLHIARIAQYIREQGQASAAQLSALLGLDAGTMSRYLRHMCGMGQIHLAQRHCTEPGRQRPALYALGEPDDEVDGWAELPPQVRRTACWPRGAARRDPLVAALFGPAQG
;
A
#
# COMPACT_ATOMS: atom_id res chain seq x y z
N MET A 1 -24.06 -28.44 -24.80
CA MET A 1 -23.02 -27.57 -24.23
C MET A 1 -23.70 -26.51 -23.38
N LEU A 2 -23.61 -26.59 -22.06
CA LEU A 2 -24.11 -25.59 -21.13
C LEU A 2 -23.03 -25.43 -20.07
N ASN A 3 -22.31 -24.30 -20.10
CA ASN A 3 -21.27 -24.00 -19.12
C ASN A 3 -21.80 -22.91 -18.17
N SER A 4 -22.21 -23.36 -16.98
CA SER A 4 -22.70 -22.53 -15.90
C SER A 4 -21.52 -21.82 -15.24
N SER A 5 -21.30 -20.55 -15.55
CA SER A 5 -20.28 -19.73 -14.88
C SER A 5 -20.80 -19.30 -13.50
N GLN A 6 -20.27 -19.93 -12.45
CA GLN A 6 -20.49 -19.54 -11.07
C GLN A 6 -19.77 -18.23 -10.78
N LEU A 7 -20.54 -17.20 -10.39
CA LEU A 7 -20.03 -15.97 -9.80
C LEU A 7 -19.48 -16.29 -8.40
N VAL A 8 -18.15 -16.34 -8.26
CA VAL A 8 -17.49 -16.34 -6.96
C VAL A 8 -17.44 -14.91 -6.47
N GLU A 9 -18.36 -14.56 -5.56
CA GLU A 9 -18.29 -13.32 -4.77
C GLU A 9 -17.02 -13.34 -3.91
N SER A 10 -15.97 -12.69 -4.41
CA SER A 10 -14.73 -12.50 -3.66
C SER A 10 -14.94 -11.42 -2.60
N ARG A 11 -15.36 -11.83 -1.39
CA ARG A 11 -15.35 -10.97 -0.19
C ARG A 11 -13.91 -10.77 0.29
N VAL A 12 -13.14 -9.93 -0.40
CA VAL A 12 -11.83 -9.48 0.08
C VAL A 12 -12.07 -8.46 1.20
N ALA A 13 -11.91 -8.88 2.44
CA ALA A 13 -11.89 -7.95 3.57
C ALA A 13 -10.71 -6.96 3.36
N PRO A 14 -10.95 -5.63 3.37
CA PRO A 14 -9.88 -4.66 3.21
C PRO A 14 -8.91 -4.84 4.38
N ARG A 15 -7.65 -5.16 4.05
CA ARG A 15 -6.56 -5.22 5.03
C ARG A 15 -6.54 -3.89 5.78
N GLN A 16 -6.97 -3.91 7.04
CA GLN A 16 -6.97 -2.77 7.94
C GLN A 16 -5.50 -2.40 8.23
N GLY A 17 -4.87 -1.68 7.30
CA GLY A 17 -3.69 -0.89 7.63
C GLY A 17 -4.10 0.00 8.80
N ARG A 18 -3.35 -0.05 9.91
CA ARG A 18 -3.63 0.66 11.17
C ARG A 18 -4.33 1.98 10.85
N GLN A 19 -5.65 2.00 10.99
CA GLN A 19 -6.42 3.19 10.71
C GLN A 19 -5.90 4.25 11.67
N LEU A 20 -5.97 5.52 11.28
CA LEU A 20 -5.74 6.63 12.21
C LEU A 20 -6.91 6.70 13.23
N GLN A 21 -7.19 5.58 13.90
CA GLN A 21 -8.13 5.38 15.01
C GLN A 21 -7.47 5.92 16.27
N GLY A 22 -7.51 7.24 16.40
CA GLY A 22 -6.88 7.99 17.47
C GLY A 22 -6.72 9.44 17.03
N ARG A 23 -7.85 10.08 16.73
CA ARG A 23 -7.88 11.37 16.01
C ARG A 23 -7.41 12.52 16.90
N SER A 24 -6.09 12.75 16.92
CA SER A 24 -5.54 14.01 17.42
C SER A 24 -6.14 15.18 16.65
N ARG A 25 -6.43 16.29 17.35
CA ARG A 25 -6.88 17.55 16.71
C ARG A 25 -5.94 17.97 15.57
N LYS A 26 -4.64 17.68 15.71
CA LYS A 26 -3.62 17.95 14.69
C LYS A 26 -3.82 17.12 13.42
N SER A 27 -4.13 15.83 13.55
CA SER A 27 -4.34 14.97 12.37
C SER A 27 -5.63 15.33 11.63
N GLN A 28 -6.68 15.72 12.36
CA GLN A 28 -7.92 16.21 11.75
C GLN A 28 -7.69 17.51 10.96
N LEU A 29 -6.88 18.43 11.51
CA LEU A 29 -6.50 19.66 10.82
C LEU A 29 -5.73 19.37 9.53
N HIS A 30 -4.80 18.40 9.54
CA HIS A 30 -4.06 18.02 8.34
C HIS A 30 -4.99 17.45 7.27
N ILE A 31 -5.91 16.56 7.65
CA ILE A 31 -6.91 15.99 6.71
C ILE A 31 -7.76 17.10 6.09
N ALA A 32 -8.24 18.05 6.91
CA ALA A 32 -9.03 19.18 6.43
C ALA A 32 -8.23 20.06 5.45
N ARG A 33 -6.96 20.35 5.76
CA ARG A 33 -6.08 21.13 4.89
C ARG A 33 -5.78 20.43 3.56
N ILE A 34 -5.56 19.11 3.58
CA ILE A 34 -5.35 18.32 2.36
C ILE A 34 -6.60 18.41 1.48
N ALA A 35 -7.78 18.15 2.04
CA ALA A 35 -9.04 18.21 1.30
C ALA A 35 -9.32 19.61 0.75
N GLN A 36 -9.05 20.66 1.53
CA GLN A 36 -9.20 22.05 1.10
C GLN A 36 -8.27 22.37 -0.07
N TYR A 37 -6.99 22.02 0.02
CA TYR A 37 -6.02 22.29 -1.04
C TYR A 37 -6.40 21.58 -2.35
N ILE A 38 -6.81 20.31 -2.27
CA ILE A 38 -7.28 19.57 -3.45
C ILE A 38 -8.56 20.20 -4.02
N ARG A 39 -9.47 20.72 -3.19
CA ARG A 39 -10.65 21.46 -3.66
C ARG A 39 -10.27 22.70 -4.47
N GLU A 40 -9.30 23.46 -3.98
CA GLU A 40 -8.86 24.72 -4.59
C GLU A 40 -8.07 24.49 -5.88
N GLN A 41 -7.24 23.45 -5.94
CA GLN A 41 -6.37 23.14 -7.08
C GLN A 41 -6.95 22.10 -8.05
N GLY A 42 -8.07 21.47 -7.69
CA GLY A 42 -8.66 20.32 -8.38
C GLY A 42 -7.90 19.01 -8.13
N GLN A 43 -6.57 19.01 -8.30
CA GLN A 43 -5.70 17.85 -8.10
C GLN A 43 -4.42 18.24 -7.37
N ALA A 44 -3.84 17.30 -6.60
CA ALA A 44 -2.56 17.50 -5.94
C ALA A 44 -1.71 16.23 -5.89
N SER A 45 -0.41 16.38 -6.01
CA SER A 45 0.55 15.31 -5.77
C SER A 45 0.92 15.17 -4.29
N ALA A 46 1.38 13.99 -3.89
CA ALA A 46 1.88 13.76 -2.54
C ALA A 46 3.06 14.69 -2.18
N ALA A 47 3.93 15.01 -3.14
CA ALA A 47 5.06 15.92 -2.93
C ALA A 47 4.60 17.35 -2.64
N GLN A 48 3.62 17.86 -3.39
CA GLN A 48 3.02 19.18 -3.15
C GLN A 48 2.37 19.26 -1.77
N LEU A 49 1.60 18.24 -1.40
CA LEU A 49 0.94 18.18 -0.09
C LEU A 49 1.96 18.06 1.07
N SER A 50 3.04 17.30 0.87
CA SER A 50 4.14 17.18 1.84
C SER A 50 4.85 18.51 2.04
N ALA A 51 5.13 19.26 0.97
CA ALA A 51 5.71 20.60 1.05
C ALA A 51 4.77 21.58 1.76
N LEU A 52 3.46 21.55 1.45
CA LEU A 52 2.44 22.41 2.06
C LEU A 52 2.35 22.23 3.58
N LEU A 53 2.44 20.98 4.06
CA LEU A 53 2.23 20.65 5.47
C LEU A 53 3.53 20.41 6.26
N GLY A 54 4.68 20.45 5.59
CA GLY A 54 5.98 20.13 6.20
C GLY A 54 6.05 18.68 6.72
N LEU A 55 5.43 17.74 6.00
CA LEU A 55 5.34 16.32 6.39
C LEU A 55 6.23 15.45 5.51
N ASP A 56 6.87 14.45 6.13
CA ASP A 56 7.61 13.43 5.39
C ASP A 56 6.70 12.60 4.47
N ALA A 57 7.30 12.03 3.43
CA ALA A 57 6.58 11.26 2.41
C ALA A 57 5.83 10.05 2.99
N GLY A 58 6.35 9.42 4.05
CA GLY A 58 5.73 8.27 4.71
C GLY A 58 4.45 8.68 5.46
N THR A 59 4.52 9.78 6.22
CA THR A 59 3.36 10.35 6.91
C THR A 59 2.30 10.83 5.91
N MET A 60 2.70 11.51 4.84
CA MET A 60 1.77 11.93 3.79
C MET A 60 1.08 10.73 3.12
N SER A 61 1.84 9.68 2.79
CA SER A 61 1.30 8.43 2.25
C SER A 61 0.27 7.79 3.17
N ARG A 62 0.45 7.89 4.49
CA ARG A 62 -0.51 7.40 5.49
C ARG A 62 -1.81 8.20 5.46
N TYR A 63 -1.73 9.53 5.39
CA TYR A 63 -2.92 10.40 5.26
C TYR A 63 -3.69 10.12 3.97
N LEU A 64 -2.98 10.07 2.84
CA LEU A 64 -3.58 9.80 1.53
C LEU A 64 -4.27 8.44 1.50
N ARG A 65 -3.61 7.38 1.98
CA ARG A 65 -4.22 6.04 2.08
C ARG A 65 -5.46 6.06 2.97
N HIS A 66 -5.41 6.77 4.10
CA HIS A 66 -6.54 6.89 5.00
C HIS A 66 -7.73 7.61 4.34
N MET A 67 -7.47 8.74 3.67
CA MET A 67 -8.51 9.52 2.98
C MET A 67 -9.09 8.76 1.78
N CYS A 68 -8.26 8.04 1.02
CA CYS A 68 -8.72 7.12 -0.03
C CYS A 68 -9.60 6.00 0.52
N GLY A 69 -9.19 5.36 1.63
CA GLY A 69 -9.98 4.31 2.27
C GLY A 69 -11.31 4.80 2.86
N MET A 70 -11.50 6.11 3.03
CA MET A 70 -12.76 6.74 3.44
C MET A 70 -13.55 7.33 2.27
N GLY A 71 -13.09 7.18 1.01
CA GLY A 71 -13.75 7.77 -0.16
C GLY A 71 -13.69 9.30 -0.22
N GLN A 72 -12.84 9.96 0.59
CA GLN A 72 -12.74 11.42 0.58
C GLN A 72 -11.97 11.94 -0.64
N ILE A 73 -11.02 11.14 -1.11
CA ILE A 73 -10.17 11.43 -2.28
C ILE A 73 -9.95 10.16 -3.08
N HIS A 74 -9.66 10.29 -4.37
CA HIS A 74 -9.25 9.19 -5.23
C HIS A 74 -7.95 9.48 -5.97
N LEU A 75 -7.35 8.44 -6.55
CA LEU A 75 -6.16 8.55 -7.37
C LEU A 75 -6.55 8.90 -8.81
N ALA A 76 -6.46 10.18 -9.17
CA ALA A 76 -6.82 10.68 -10.50
C ALA A 76 -5.73 10.43 -11.56
N GLN A 77 -4.45 10.36 -11.15
CA GLN A 77 -3.35 10.01 -12.05
C GLN A 77 -2.38 9.05 -11.34
N ARG A 78 -2.00 7.98 -12.03
CA ARG A 78 -1.00 7.02 -11.53
C ARG A 78 0.43 7.57 -11.68
N HIS A 79 1.29 7.20 -10.74
CA HIS A 79 2.72 7.48 -10.84
C HIS A 79 3.31 6.70 -12.02
N CYS A 80 4.02 7.38 -12.92
CA CYS A 80 4.83 6.75 -13.96
C CYS A 80 6.31 7.02 -13.68
N THR A 81 7.15 5.98 -13.69
CA THR A 81 8.60 6.06 -13.50
C THR A 81 9.39 5.74 -14.77
N GLU A 82 8.73 5.63 -15.92
CA GLU A 82 9.41 5.32 -17.18
C GLU A 82 10.44 6.40 -17.54
N PRO A 83 11.64 6.00 -18.04
CA PRO A 83 12.63 6.96 -18.53
C PRO A 83 12.03 7.89 -19.59
N GLY A 84 12.07 9.20 -19.34
CA GLY A 84 11.50 10.22 -20.25
C GLY A 84 10.00 10.49 -20.07
N ARG A 85 9.29 9.76 -19.19
CA ARG A 85 7.86 9.97 -18.89
C ARG A 85 7.55 9.93 -17.40
N GLN A 86 8.46 10.45 -16.58
CA GLN A 86 8.24 10.53 -15.14
C GLN A 86 7.06 11.47 -14.84
N ARG A 87 6.03 10.93 -14.18
CA ARG A 87 4.84 11.68 -13.79
C ARG A 87 4.45 11.31 -12.36
N PRO A 88 4.22 12.30 -11.48
CA PRO A 88 3.80 12.03 -10.12
C PRO A 88 2.35 11.49 -10.08
N ALA A 89 2.04 10.76 -9.01
CA ALA A 89 0.66 10.44 -8.68
C ALA A 89 -0.11 11.72 -8.30
N LEU A 90 -1.33 11.86 -8.82
CA LEU A 90 -2.23 12.98 -8.51
C LEU A 90 -3.50 12.47 -7.84
N TYR A 91 -3.95 13.20 -6.83
CA TYR A 91 -5.13 12.90 -6.03
C TYR A 91 -6.17 14.00 -6.21
N ALA A 92 -7.44 13.61 -6.36
CA ALA A 92 -8.59 14.49 -6.50
C ALA A 92 -9.65 14.17 -5.43
N LEU A 93 -10.65 15.04 -5.26
CA LEU A 93 -11.77 14.78 -4.33
C LEU A 93 -12.74 13.72 -4.87
N GLY A 94 -13.34 12.93 -3.98
CA GLY A 94 -14.57 12.16 -4.27
C GLY A 94 -14.39 10.92 -5.14
N GLU A 95 -15.48 10.41 -5.74
CA GLU A 95 -15.55 9.13 -6.46
C GLU A 95 -14.54 9.03 -7.62
N PRO A 96 -13.69 7.98 -7.67
CA PRO A 96 -13.01 7.57 -8.89
C PRO A 96 -14.01 6.94 -9.88
N ASP A 97 -13.84 7.22 -11.16
CA ASP A 97 -14.48 6.50 -12.27
C ASP A 97 -14.29 4.98 -12.11
N ASP A 98 -15.35 4.19 -12.32
CA ASP A 98 -15.49 2.76 -12.02
C ASP A 98 -14.55 1.81 -12.82
N GLU A 99 -13.59 2.35 -13.57
CA GLU A 99 -12.61 1.58 -14.36
C GLU A 99 -11.21 1.71 -13.80
N VAL A 100 -10.94 1.00 -12.70
CA VAL A 100 -9.56 0.64 -12.34
C VAL A 100 -9.45 -0.87 -12.20
N ASP A 101 -9.82 -1.54 -13.29
CA ASP A 101 -9.37 -2.90 -13.56
C ASP A 101 -7.85 -2.89 -13.78
N GLY A 102 -7.16 -3.89 -13.23
CA GLY A 102 -5.70 -4.03 -13.35
C GLY A 102 -4.89 -3.33 -12.26
N TRP A 103 -5.07 -3.72 -11.00
CA TRP A 103 -3.88 -4.05 -10.20
C TRP A 103 -3.53 -5.49 -10.55
N ALA A 104 -2.33 -5.70 -11.10
CA ALA A 104 -1.80 -7.05 -11.26
C ALA A 104 -1.91 -7.77 -9.91
N GLU A 105 -2.63 -8.90 -9.90
CA GLU A 105 -2.68 -9.77 -8.74
C GLU A 105 -1.25 -9.99 -8.27
N LEU A 106 -0.94 -9.52 -7.05
CA LEU A 106 0.31 -9.86 -6.41
C LEU A 106 0.38 -11.40 -6.44
N PRO A 107 1.41 -12.01 -7.06
CA PRO A 107 1.55 -13.46 -7.01
C PRO A 107 1.48 -13.87 -5.54
N PRO A 108 0.77 -14.95 -5.18
CA PRO A 108 0.45 -15.27 -3.80
C PRO A 108 1.72 -15.22 -2.95
N GLN A 109 1.88 -14.14 -2.18
CA GLN A 109 2.99 -13.96 -1.26
C GLN A 109 2.71 -14.81 -0.03
N VAL A 110 2.73 -16.13 -0.22
CA VAL A 110 2.91 -17.07 0.86
C VAL A 110 4.35 -17.51 0.77
N ARG A 111 5.25 -16.73 1.39
CA ARG A 111 6.49 -17.33 1.89
C ARG A 111 6.05 -18.32 2.96
N ARG A 112 5.82 -19.57 2.55
CA ARG A 112 5.68 -20.69 3.47
C ARG A 112 7.00 -20.78 4.22
N THR A 113 7.06 -20.25 5.44
CA THR A 113 8.13 -20.61 6.36
C THR A 113 7.98 -22.10 6.63
N ALA A 114 8.92 -22.89 6.11
CA ALA A 114 9.01 -24.29 6.48
C ALA A 114 9.19 -24.37 7.99
N CYS A 115 8.19 -24.91 8.68
CA CYS A 115 8.29 -25.21 10.10
C CYS A 115 9.19 -26.43 10.23
N TRP A 116 10.46 -26.23 10.58
CA TRP A 116 11.35 -27.34 10.84
C TRP A 116 11.01 -27.96 12.20
N PRO A 117 10.93 -29.30 12.31
CA PRO A 117 10.85 -29.95 13.62
C PRO A 117 12.02 -29.48 14.50
N ARG A 118 11.77 -29.25 15.79
CA ARG A 118 12.85 -28.97 16.75
C ARG A 118 13.87 -30.11 16.67
N GLY A 119 15.12 -29.79 16.35
CA GLY A 119 16.22 -30.75 16.16
C GLY A 119 16.48 -31.21 14.72
N ALA A 120 15.68 -30.81 13.73
CA ALA A 120 15.91 -31.17 12.32
C ALA A 120 16.95 -30.29 11.61
N ALA A 121 17.33 -29.15 12.19
CA ALA A 121 18.36 -28.28 11.65
C ALA A 121 19.73 -28.93 11.87
N ARG A 122 20.29 -29.52 10.81
CA ARG A 122 21.70 -29.94 10.76
C ARG A 122 22.55 -28.82 10.18
N ARG A 123 23.77 -28.67 10.71
CA ARG A 123 24.75 -27.72 10.17
C ARG A 123 25.01 -28.06 8.71
N ASP A 124 25.01 -27.05 7.86
CA ASP A 124 25.33 -27.19 6.44
C ASP A 124 26.74 -27.82 6.28
N PRO A 125 26.92 -28.79 5.38
CA PRO A 125 28.19 -29.50 5.20
C PRO A 125 29.33 -28.59 4.75
N LEU A 126 29.08 -27.53 3.98
CA LEU A 126 30.11 -26.55 3.61
C LEU A 126 30.52 -25.72 4.82
N VAL A 127 29.56 -25.36 5.67
CA VAL A 127 29.86 -24.64 6.91
C VAL A 127 30.63 -25.55 7.88
N ALA A 128 30.31 -26.85 7.95
CA ALA A 128 31.08 -27.80 8.75
C ALA A 128 32.51 -28.00 8.23
N ALA A 129 32.71 -28.00 6.91
CA ALA A 129 34.03 -28.09 6.30
C ALA A 129 34.90 -26.86 6.59
N LEU A 130 34.30 -25.67 6.65
CA LEU A 130 35.03 -24.42 6.90
C LEU A 130 35.26 -24.12 8.39
N PHE A 131 34.34 -24.55 9.26
CA PHE A 131 34.30 -24.10 10.66
C PHE A 131 34.21 -25.25 11.68
N GLY A 132 34.39 -26.49 11.25
CA GLY A 132 34.34 -27.68 12.10
C GLY A 132 32.93 -28.14 12.48
N PRO A 133 32.79 -29.31 13.13
CA PRO A 133 31.50 -29.82 13.58
C PRO A 133 30.87 -28.89 14.63
N ALA A 134 29.54 -28.84 14.68
CA ALA A 134 28.85 -28.16 15.80
C ALA A 134 29.10 -28.96 17.08
N GLN A 135 29.63 -28.31 18.12
CA GLN A 135 29.68 -28.90 19.47
C GLN A 135 28.25 -28.88 20.02
N GLY A 136 27.74 -30.07 20.35
CA GLY A 136 26.38 -30.28 20.86
C GLY A 136 26.20 -29.78 22.29
#